data_AF-A0A383TWI8-F1
#
_entry.id   AF-A0A383TWI8-F1
#
_cell.length_a   1.000
_cell.length_b   1.000
_cell.length_c   1.000
_cell.angle_alpha   90.00
_cell.angle_beta   90.00
_cell.angle_gamma   90.00
#
_symmetry.space_group_name_H-M   'P 1'
#
loop_
_entity.id
_entity.type
_entity.pdbx_description
1 polymer ?
#
loop_
_entity_poly.entity_id
_entity_poly.type
_entity_poly.pdbx_seq_one_letter_code
_entity_poly.pdbx_strand_id
1 'polypeptide(L)'
;MKNTRVVVRLAEEDKQRWVKMCEKRGISLTDLVISSVEEKMMKDEKLGLMKFIELQDNYFLKVQNNINQFAKHANTQQRVGEASLREFNELLKQVQIFKIPTSPELNMRTLTNDL
;
A
#
# COMPACT_ATOMS: atom_id res chain seq x y z
N MET A 1 15.53 24.75 -8.81
CA MET A 1 14.28 25.47 -9.16
C MET A 1 14.17 26.73 -8.32
N LYS A 2 13.67 27.83 -8.86
CA LYS A 2 13.37 29.04 -8.07
C LYS A 2 11.92 28.92 -7.59
N ASN A 3 11.70 29.08 -6.29
CA ASN A 3 10.36 29.09 -5.72
C ASN A 3 9.73 30.48 -5.92
N THR A 4 8.46 30.51 -6.30
CA THR A 4 7.67 31.74 -6.45
C THR A 4 6.49 31.69 -5.49
N ARG A 5 6.08 32.85 -4.97
CA ARG A 5 4.96 32.97 -4.05
C ARG A 5 3.67 33.23 -4.82
N VAL A 6 2.64 32.45 -4.52
CA VAL A 6 1.26 32.70 -4.93
C VAL A 6 0.46 33.10 -3.69
N VAL A 7 -0.41 34.11 -3.82
CA VAL A 7 -1.30 34.55 -2.75
C VAL A 7 -2.74 34.25 -3.15
N VAL A 8 -3.46 33.52 -2.30
CA VAL A 8 -4.86 33.16 -2.50
C VAL A 8 -5.69 33.86 -1.42
N ARG A 9 -6.81 34.47 -1.81
CA ARG A 9 -7.81 35.00 -0.88
C ARG A 9 -8.89 33.95 -0.66
N LEU A 10 -9.23 33.71 0.60
CA LEU A 10 -10.26 32.78 1.04
C LEU A 10 -10.87 33.27 2.35
N ALA A 11 -12.03 32.73 2.71
CA ALA A 11 -12.64 33.00 4.00
C ALA A 11 -11.75 32.45 5.13
N GLU A 12 -11.81 33.09 6.30
CA GLU A 12 -10.98 32.67 7.45
C GLU A 12 -11.38 31.27 7.93
N GLU A 13 -12.67 30.94 7.86
CA GLU A 13 -13.20 29.63 8.22
C GLU A 13 -12.64 28.52 7.31
N ASP A 14 -12.54 28.79 6.01
CA ASP A 14 -11.97 27.86 5.04
C ASP A 14 -10.49 27.62 5.33
N LYS A 15 -9.74 28.69 5.60
CA LYS A 15 -8.33 28.60 5.95
C LYS A 15 -8.11 27.75 7.20
N GLN A 16 -8.89 27.99 8.24
CA GLN A 16 -8.81 27.19 9.48
C GLN A 16 -9.15 25.73 9.25
N ARG A 17 -10.17 25.45 8.42
CA ARG A 17 -10.52 24.08 8.03
C ARG A 17 -9.38 23.39 7.28
N TRP A 18 -8.73 24.08 6.35
CA TRP A 18 -7.60 23.53 5.60
C TRP A 18 -6.41 23.26 6.50
N VAL A 19 -6.07 24.18 7.42
CA VAL A 19 -4.99 23.99 8.40
C VAL A 19 -5.26 22.75 9.27
N LYS A 20 -6.46 22.60 9.84
CA LYS A 20 -6.82 21.42 10.65
C LYS A 20 -6.72 20.11 9.86
N MET A 21 -7.11 20.12 8.59
CA MET A 21 -6.97 18.96 7.72
C MET A 21 -5.50 18.61 7.47
N CYS A 22 -4.68 19.62 7.17
CA CYS A 22 -3.23 19.48 6.98
C CYS A 22 -2.55 18.91 8.23
N GLU A 23 -2.89 19.41 9.43
CA GLU A 23 -2.39 18.90 10.71
C GLU A 23 -2.75 17.42 10.91
N LYS A 24 -4.02 17.06 10.68
CA LYS A 24 -4.49 15.67 10.81
C LYS A 24 -3.74 14.72 9.85
N ARG A 25 -3.44 15.18 8.64
CA ARG A 25 -2.75 14.40 7.59
C ARG A 25 -1.22 14.48 7.66
N GLY A 26 -0.66 15.37 8.47
CA GLY A 26 0.78 15.60 8.53
C GLY A 26 1.37 16.21 7.25
N ILE A 27 0.60 17.01 6.51
CA ILE A 27 1.02 17.66 5.25
C ILE A 27 1.01 19.19 5.41
N SER A 28 1.69 19.92 4.53
CA SER A 28 1.63 21.39 4.52
C SER A 28 0.48 21.92 3.66
N LEU A 29 0.06 23.17 3.90
CA LEU A 29 -0.87 23.89 3.00
C LEU A 29 -0.34 23.98 1.57
N THR A 30 0.98 24.14 1.40
CA THR A 30 1.62 24.16 0.09
C THR A 30 1.44 22.81 -0.61
N ASP A 31 1.70 21.71 0.09
CA ASP A 31 1.53 20.36 -0.46
C ASP A 31 0.06 20.13 -0.85
N LEU A 32 -0.88 20.54 0.00
CA LEU A 32 -2.31 20.45 -0.27
C LEU A 32 -2.68 21.20 -1.56
N VAL A 33 -2.30 22.48 -1.67
CA VAL A 33 -2.66 23.31 -2.82
C VAL A 33 -2.02 22.80 -4.10
N ILE A 34 -0.72 22.48 -4.08
CA ILE A 34 -0.02 21.97 -5.26
C ILE A 34 -0.63 20.63 -5.70
N SER A 35 -0.79 19.68 -4.77
CA SER A 35 -1.32 18.36 -5.11
C SER A 35 -2.75 18.42 -5.64
N SER A 36 -3.57 19.33 -5.08
CA SER A 36 -4.96 19.53 -5.55
C SER A 36 -5.02 20.16 -6.93
N VAL A 37 -4.16 21.15 -7.22
CA VAL A 37 -4.14 21.84 -8.52
C VAL A 37 -3.51 20.97 -9.62
N GLU A 38 -2.49 20.19 -9.28
CA GLU A 38 -1.80 19.30 -10.21
C GLU A 38 -2.45 17.92 -10.36
N GLU A 39 -3.59 17.69 -9.68
CA GLU A 39 -4.29 16.39 -9.62
C GLU A 39 -3.37 15.23 -9.22
N LYS A 40 -2.37 15.52 -8.37
CA LYS A 40 -1.39 14.55 -7.89
C LYS A 40 -1.83 13.96 -6.56
N MET A 41 -1.49 12.69 -6.37
CA MET A 41 -1.62 12.00 -5.09
C MET A 41 -0.91 12.79 -3.98
N MET A 42 -1.58 12.97 -2.85
CA MET A 42 -1.00 13.69 -1.72
C MET A 42 0.14 12.90 -1.08
N LYS A 43 1.03 13.62 -0.40
CA LYS A 43 2.27 13.05 0.16
C LYS A 43 2.00 11.98 1.22
N ASP A 44 0.99 12.19 2.05
CA ASP A 44 0.52 11.24 3.06
C ASP A 44 -0.04 9.95 2.41
N GLU A 45 -0.83 10.11 1.35
CA GLU A 45 -1.38 8.99 0.57
C GLU A 45 -0.27 8.17 -0.08
N LYS A 46 0.72 8.83 -0.70
CA LYS A 46 1.89 8.18 -1.29
C LYS A 46 2.70 7.41 -0.25
N LEU A 47 2.88 7.98 0.95
CA LEU A 47 3.58 7.31 2.05
C LEU A 47 2.80 6.08 2.54
N GLY A 48 1.48 6.18 2.67
CA GLY A 48 0.61 5.07 3.00
C GLY A 48 0.72 3.93 1.99
N LEU A 49 0.68 4.26 0.69
CA LEU A 49 0.83 3.30 -0.40
C LEU A 49 2.21 2.62 -0.38
N MET A 50 3.29 3.37 -0.17
CA MET A 50 4.64 2.79 -0.10
C MET A 50 4.79 1.82 1.07
N LYS A 51 4.31 2.18 2.26
CA LYS A 51 4.30 1.27 3.42
C LYS A 51 3.48 0.02 3.15
N PHE A 52 2.36 0.17 2.46
CA PHE A 52 1.52 -0.96 2.07
C PHE A 52 2.26 -1.90 1.11
N ILE A 53 2.91 -1.38 0.07
CA ILE A 53 3.72 -2.17 -0.87
C ILE A 53 4.84 -2.91 -0.14
N GLU A 54 5.58 -2.20 0.72
CA GLU A 54 6.68 -2.78 1.50
C GLU A 54 6.21 -3.93 2.42
N LEU A 55 5.04 -3.76 3.06
CA LEU A 55 4.43 -4.84 3.83
C LEU A 55 4.10 -6.03 2.93
N GLN A 56 3.46 -5.81 1.78
CA GLN A 56 3.13 -6.87 0.82
C GLN A 56 4.39 -7.61 0.33
N ASP A 57 5.46 -6.90 -0.03
CA ASP A 57 6.73 -7.50 -0.46
C ASP A 57 7.32 -8.41 0.63
N ASN A 58 7.31 -7.96 1.89
CA ASN A 58 7.73 -8.77 3.03
C ASN A 58 6.88 -10.05 3.20
N TYR A 59 5.58 -9.98 2.91
CA TYR A 59 4.71 -11.17 2.94
C TYR A 59 5.01 -12.12 1.77
N PHE A 60 5.15 -11.62 0.55
CA PHE A 60 5.47 -12.45 -0.62
C PHE A 60 6.81 -13.17 -0.46
N LEU A 61 7.81 -12.53 0.14
CA LEU A 61 9.09 -13.17 0.46
C LEU A 61 8.93 -14.36 1.42
N LYS A 62 8.07 -14.26 2.44
CA LYS A 62 7.79 -15.38 3.36
C LYS A 62 7.07 -16.54 2.65
N VAL A 63 6.12 -16.22 1.77
CA VAL A 63 5.43 -17.22 0.95
C VAL A 63 6.41 -17.94 0.03
N GLN A 64 7.25 -17.19 -0.68
CA GLN A 64 8.28 -17.73 -1.56
C GLN A 64 9.25 -18.63 -0.79
N ASN A 65 9.70 -18.21 0.40
CA ASN A 65 10.57 -19.02 1.25
C ASN A 65 9.92 -20.35 1.66
N ASN A 66 8.64 -20.34 2.04
CA ASN A 66 7.91 -21.55 2.41
C ASN A 66 7.74 -22.50 1.22
N ILE A 67 7.41 -21.98 0.03
CA ILE A 67 7.32 -22.77 -1.21
C ILE A 67 8.67 -23.41 -1.54
N ASN A 68 9.76 -22.64 -1.45
CA ASN A 68 11.11 -23.15 -1.71
C ASN A 68 11.52 -24.23 -0.71
N GLN A 69 11.18 -24.08 0.56
CA GLN A 69 11.43 -25.10 1.58
C GLN A 69 10.64 -26.38 1.31
N PHE A 70 9.35 -26.26 0.94
CA PHE A 70 8.55 -27.40 0.55
C PHE A 70 9.11 -28.11 -0.69
N ALA A 71 9.49 -27.38 -1.72
CA ALA A 71 10.12 -27.95 -2.91
C ALA A 71 11.42 -28.70 -2.58
N LYS A 72 12.28 -28.13 -1.72
CA LYS A 72 13.49 -28.80 -1.23
C LYS A 72 13.17 -30.08 -0.45
N HIS A 73 12.15 -30.04 0.42
CA HIS A 73 11.71 -31.20 1.19
C HIS A 73 11.19 -32.31 0.26
N ALA A 74 10.32 -31.96 -0.69
CA ALA A 74 9.78 -32.88 -1.68
C ALA A 74 10.87 -33.52 -2.56
N ASN A 75 11.83 -32.72 -3.03
CA ASN A 75 12.94 -33.21 -3.86
C ASN A 75 13.89 -34.12 -3.07
N THR A 76 14.15 -33.82 -1.79
CA THR A 76 15.00 -34.64 -0.92
C THR A 76 14.38 -36.01 -0.64
N GLN A 77 13.07 -36.06 -0.44
CA GLN A 77 12.37 -37.30 -0.04
C GLN A 77 12.04 -38.21 -1.23
N GLN A 78 12.16 -37.74 -2.49
CA GLN A 78 11.76 -38.41 -3.75
C GLN A 78 10.31 -38.98 -3.81
N ARG A 79 9.57 -38.88 -2.71
CA ARG A 79 8.15 -39.16 -2.53
C ARG A 79 7.61 -38.13 -1.54
N VAL A 80 6.60 -37.38 -1.96
CA VAL A 80 5.85 -36.52 -1.05
C VAL A 80 4.73 -37.37 -0.45
N GLY A 81 4.83 -37.68 0.84
CA GLY A 81 3.74 -38.35 1.56
C GLY A 81 2.50 -37.45 1.62
N GLU A 82 1.31 -38.06 1.64
CA GLU A 82 0.03 -37.35 1.69
C GLU A 82 -0.06 -36.37 2.87
N ALA A 83 0.57 -36.71 4.00
CA ALA A 83 0.66 -35.86 5.18
C ALA A 83 1.41 -34.54 4.91
N SER A 84 2.58 -34.59 4.26
CA SER A 84 3.38 -33.40 3.92
C SER A 84 2.67 -32.51 2.90
N LEU A 85 1.94 -33.13 1.96
CA LEU A 85 1.13 -32.42 0.96
C LEU A 85 -0.09 -31.73 1.61
N ARG A 86 -0.69 -32.37 2.60
CA ARG A 86 -1.79 -31.82 3.39
C ARG A 86 -1.33 -30.66 4.26
N GLU A 87 -0.19 -30.79 4.93
CA GLU A 87 0.41 -29.71 5.75
C GLU A 87 0.80 -28.49 4.89
N PHE A 88 1.36 -28.71 3.70
CA PHE A 88 1.63 -27.64 2.74
C PHE A 88 0.36 -26.94 2.25
N ASN A 89 -0.70 -27.69 1.94
CA ASN A 89 -1.98 -27.11 1.55
C ASN A 89 -2.63 -26.31 2.69
N GLU A 90 -2.49 -26.72 3.94
CA GLU A 90 -2.96 -25.93 5.09
C GLU A 90 -2.16 -24.63 5.27
N LEU A 91 -0.83 -24.67 5.08
CA LEU A 91 0.00 -23.45 5.06
C LEU A 91 -0.39 -22.51 3.90
N LEU A 92 -0.70 -23.05 2.71
CA LEU A 92 -1.18 -22.25 1.57
C LEU A 92 -2.57 -21.63 1.80
N LYS A 93 -3.47 -22.32 2.50
CA LYS A 93 -4.78 -21.76 2.87
C LYS A 93 -4.65 -20.56 3.79
N GLN A 94 -3.70 -20.57 4.72
CA GLN A 94 -3.42 -19.42 5.57
C GLN A 94 -2.95 -18.20 4.74
N VAL A 95 -2.24 -18.43 3.62
CA VAL A 95 -1.84 -17.37 2.69
C VAL A 95 -3.02 -16.84 1.86
N GLN A 96 -4.02 -17.67 1.52
CA GLN A 96 -5.20 -17.24 0.75
C GLN A 96 -6.11 -16.26 1.50
N ILE A 97 -6.16 -16.31 2.84
CA ILE A 97 -6.99 -15.42 3.67
C ILE A 97 -6.55 -13.94 3.56
N PHE A 98 -5.35 -13.67 3.06
CA PHE A 98 -4.81 -12.32 2.91
C PHE A 98 -5.01 -11.68 1.54
N LYS A 99 -5.72 -12.35 0.61
CA LYS A 99 -6.26 -11.65 -0.57
C LYS A 99 -7.44 -10.79 -0.13
N ILE A 100 -7.29 -9.49 -0.33
CA ILE A 100 -8.26 -8.39 -0.14
C ILE A 100 -7.97 -7.60 1.15
N PRO A 101 -7.32 -6.43 1.05
CA PRO A 101 -7.44 -5.40 2.06
C PRO A 101 -8.90 -4.95 2.09
N THR A 102 -9.64 -5.28 3.15
CA THR A 102 -10.86 -4.57 3.56
C THR A 102 -10.47 -3.20 4.13
N SER A 103 -9.86 -2.37 3.30
CA SER A 103 -9.64 -0.96 3.57
C SER A 103 -10.43 -0.18 2.51
N PRO A 104 -11.53 0.50 2.87
CA PRO A 104 -12.39 1.22 1.92
C PRO A 104 -11.68 2.33 1.13
N GLU A 105 -10.44 2.67 1.48
CA GLU A 105 -9.77 3.88 0.99
C GLU A 105 -8.75 3.63 -0.14
N LEU A 106 -8.49 2.38 -0.53
CA LEU A 106 -7.60 2.09 -1.67
C LEU A 106 -8.39 1.47 -2.83
N ASN A 107 -9.30 2.25 -3.41
CA ASN A 107 -9.97 1.87 -4.65
C ASN A 107 -8.96 1.95 -5.80
N MET A 108 -8.31 0.83 -6.13
CA MET A 108 -7.36 0.69 -7.25
C MET A 108 -7.97 0.95 -8.65
N ARG A 109 -9.23 1.38 -8.74
CA ARG A 109 -9.89 1.74 -10.01
C ARG A 109 -9.47 3.09 -10.60
N THR A 110 -8.71 3.92 -9.88
CA THR A 110 -8.19 5.18 -10.44
C THR A 110 -6.76 5.10 -11.00
N LEU A 111 -6.02 4.02 -10.72
CA LEU A 111 -4.62 3.85 -11.18
C LEU A 111 -4.48 3.15 -12.54
N THR A 112 -5.59 2.87 -13.23
CA THR A 112 -5.58 2.17 -14.55
C THR A 112 -5.99 3.04 -15.72
N ASN A 113 -6.18 4.36 -15.53
CA ASN A 113 -6.51 5.27 -16.63
C ASN A 113 -5.33 6.07 -17.19
N ASP A 114 -4.10 5.89 -16.68
CA ASP A 114 -2.90 6.62 -17.16
C ASP A 114 -1.71 5.70 -17.50
N LEU A 115 -1.96 4.52 -18.10
CA LEU A 115 -0.94 3.73 -18.80
C LEU A 115 -1.46 3.21 -20.14
#